data_AF-W7PR01-F1
#
_entry.id   AF-W7PR01-F1
#
_cell.length_a   1.000
_cell.length_b   1.000
_cell.length_c   1.000
_cell.angle_alpha   90.00
_cell.angle_beta   90.00
_cell.angle_gamma   90.00
#
_symmetry.space_group_name_H-M   'P 1'
#
loop_
_entity.id
_entity.type
_entity.pdbx_description
1 polymer ?
#
loop_
_entity_poly.entity_id
_entity_poly.type
_entity_poly.pdbx_seq_one_letter_code
_entity_poly.pdbx_strand_id
1 'polypeptide(L)'
;MDTTPLRVAIIGGGVSGLSLAYYLQKQGGEAARPIEVTIFERKATLGGNAETVWVDLGNRRHPGKPDSPYRRWADLGVNDVNLATYHRLRTILGEIGELERMKPLENTESYFSRDGSIALTDDRELFRGVSDPAHDMSQVDGGKLAVLMAVVHRSAIELVESRRITPRYTVDDFFDACVATPAEMLAAAAEELGVTIDWQDPALPARLERLRHTIYYPRISAMYFADDRGPGGMPLQAPFEYYRIQEGGSPPDRRYFEHGAQHWLEALAAHVTDPSTPGPGWRSCAESRWRPASPPRA
;
A
#
# COMPACT_ATOMS: atom_id res chain seq x y z
N MET A 1 29.84 2.19 -37.30
CA MET A 1 28.76 1.91 -36.33
C MET A 1 27.81 3.09 -36.40
N ASP A 2 26.51 2.86 -36.51
CA ASP A 2 25.51 3.93 -36.49
C ASP A 2 25.52 4.61 -35.12
N THR A 3 25.94 5.87 -35.08
CA THR A 3 26.04 6.68 -33.85
C THR A 3 24.76 7.47 -33.57
N THR A 4 23.73 7.30 -34.41
CA THR A 4 22.45 7.99 -34.24
C THR A 4 21.75 7.45 -32.98
N PRO A 5 21.39 8.33 -32.03
CA PRO A 5 20.67 7.90 -30.84
C PRO A 5 19.32 7.26 -31.18
N LEU A 6 18.97 6.19 -30.47
CA LEU A 6 17.60 5.70 -30.45
C LEU A 6 16.73 6.67 -29.67
N ARG A 7 15.78 7.31 -30.35
CA ARG A 7 14.82 8.21 -29.71
C ARG A 7 13.61 7.45 -29.21
N VAL A 8 13.29 7.60 -27.93
CA VAL A 8 12.16 6.97 -27.26
C VAL A 8 11.26 8.04 -26.67
N ALA A 9 10.01 8.08 -27.12
CA ALA A 9 8.96 8.91 -26.53
C ALA A 9 8.16 8.09 -25.51
N ILE A 10 8.08 8.56 -24.26
CA ILE A 10 7.28 7.99 -23.18
C ILE A 10 6.09 8.90 -22.92
N ILE A 11 4.86 8.36 -22.98
CA ILE A 11 3.64 9.12 -22.69
C ILE A 11 3.20 8.81 -21.25
N GLY A 12 3.24 9.81 -20.38
CA GLY A 12 2.94 9.74 -18.96
C GLY A 12 4.19 9.72 -18.08
N GLY A 13 4.28 10.68 -17.15
CA GLY A 13 5.35 10.86 -16.18
C GLY A 13 5.00 10.35 -14.77
N GLY A 14 4.11 9.37 -14.67
CA GLY A 14 3.84 8.64 -13.43
C GLY A 14 4.90 7.57 -13.13
N VAL A 15 4.66 6.77 -12.08
CA VAL A 15 5.55 5.66 -11.65
C VAL A 15 6.02 4.79 -12.83
N SER A 16 5.10 4.34 -13.70
CA SER A 16 5.43 3.47 -14.83
C SER A 16 6.35 4.14 -15.86
N GLY A 17 6.06 5.40 -16.23
CA GLY A 17 6.86 6.13 -17.22
C GLY A 17 8.25 6.48 -16.71
N LEU A 18 8.35 6.92 -15.44
CA LEU A 18 9.63 7.19 -14.80
C LEU A 18 10.45 5.92 -14.58
N SER A 19 9.81 4.81 -14.21
CA SER A 19 10.50 3.52 -14.10
C SER A 19 11.05 3.05 -15.45
N LEU A 20 10.29 3.22 -16.53
CA LEU A 20 10.77 2.90 -17.88
C LEU A 20 11.97 3.77 -18.26
N ALA A 21 11.91 5.07 -18.03
CA ALA A 21 13.02 5.98 -18.30
C ALA A 21 14.29 5.59 -17.52
N TYR A 22 14.14 5.28 -16.23
CA TYR A 22 15.21 4.79 -15.37
C TYR A 22 15.85 3.50 -15.91
N TYR A 23 15.07 2.48 -16.26
CA TYR A 23 15.64 1.24 -16.78
C TYR A 23 16.27 1.40 -18.16
N LEU A 24 15.70 2.25 -19.04
CA LEU A 24 16.30 2.57 -20.33
C LEU A 24 17.64 3.29 -20.19
N GLN A 25 17.76 4.23 -19.25
CA GLN A 25 19.02 4.90 -18.96
C GLN A 25 20.06 3.91 -18.41
N LYS A 26 19.66 3.07 -17.44
CA LYS A 26 20.55 2.07 -16.82
C LYS A 26 21.08 1.07 -17.83
N GLN A 27 20.23 0.57 -18.72
CA GLN A 27 20.61 -0.37 -19.79
C GLN A 27 21.31 0.32 -20.97
N GLY A 28 21.06 1.62 -21.17
CA GLY A 28 21.66 2.41 -22.26
C GLY A 28 23.18 2.52 -22.17
N GLY A 29 23.77 2.42 -20.97
CA GLY A 29 25.22 2.36 -20.79
C GLY A 29 25.88 1.11 -21.38
N GLU A 30 25.11 0.04 -21.56
CA GLU A 30 25.56 -1.24 -22.16
C GLU A 30 25.09 -1.40 -23.62
N ALA A 31 24.31 -0.44 -24.14
CA ALA A 31 23.71 -0.53 -25.46
C ALA A 31 24.71 -0.20 -26.57
N ALA A 32 24.59 -0.90 -27.71
CA ALA A 32 25.40 -0.65 -28.89
C ALA A 32 25.18 0.74 -29.54
N ARG A 33 24.10 1.44 -29.15
CA ARG A 33 23.77 2.80 -29.59
C ARG A 33 23.27 3.64 -28.40
N PRO A 34 23.56 4.95 -28.37
CA PRO A 34 22.99 5.86 -27.37
C PRO A 34 21.46 5.84 -27.39
N ILE A 35 20.83 6.02 -26.22
CA ILE A 35 19.37 6.12 -26.09
C ILE A 35 19.02 7.54 -25.62
N GLU A 36 18.11 8.20 -26.33
CA GLU A 36 17.57 9.53 -26.00
C GLU A 36 16.10 9.37 -25.60
N VAL A 37 15.76 9.72 -24.37
CA VAL A 37 14.39 9.57 -23.83
C VAL A 37 13.73 10.94 -23.71
N THR A 38 12.48 11.04 -24.16
CA THR A 38 11.61 12.20 -23.93
C THR A 38 10.32 11.75 -23.26
N ILE A 39 10.00 12.34 -22.10
CA ILE A 39 8.76 12.06 -21.36
C ILE A 39 7.75 13.17 -21.61
N PHE A 40 6.54 12.81 -22.02
CA PHE A 40 5.42 13.71 -22.21
C PHE A 40 4.42 13.52 -21.07
N GLU A 41 4.29 14.50 -20.18
CA GLU A 41 3.32 14.51 -19.08
C GLU A 41 2.34 15.67 -19.27
N ARG A 42 1.06 15.41 -18.97
CA ARG A 42 -0.02 16.42 -19.09
C ARG A 42 -0.07 17.31 -17.86
N LYS A 43 0.14 16.76 -16.66
CA LYS A 43 0.23 17.51 -15.40
C LYS A 43 1.48 18.40 -15.41
N ALA A 44 1.45 19.49 -14.67
CA ALA A 44 2.64 20.32 -14.44
C ALA A 44 3.71 19.62 -13.57
N THR A 45 3.38 18.45 -13.01
CA THR A 45 4.23 17.69 -12.09
C THR A 45 4.27 16.22 -12.48
N LEU A 46 5.40 15.57 -12.20
CA LEU A 46 5.56 14.13 -12.33
C LEU A 46 4.99 13.40 -11.09
N GLY A 47 4.83 12.08 -11.21
CA GLY A 47 4.44 11.19 -10.12
C GLY A 47 3.07 10.50 -10.27
N GLY A 48 2.20 11.01 -11.16
CA GLY A 48 0.92 10.38 -11.47
C GLY A 48 -0.05 10.38 -10.28
N ASN A 49 -0.34 9.19 -9.73
CA ASN A 49 -1.24 8.98 -8.58
C ASN A 49 -0.53 9.08 -7.22
N ALA A 50 0.81 9.15 -7.22
CA ALA A 50 1.56 9.51 -6.02
C ALA A 50 1.61 11.04 -5.95
N GLU A 51 0.53 11.61 -5.42
CA GLU A 51 0.31 13.05 -5.33
C GLU A 51 0.28 13.47 -3.87
N THR A 52 1.19 14.36 -3.49
CA THR A 52 1.32 14.86 -2.13
C THR A 52 0.91 16.32 -2.10
N VAL A 53 -0.03 16.67 -1.22
CA VAL A 53 -0.44 18.06 -0.97
C VAL A 53 0.06 18.54 0.37
N TRP A 54 0.35 19.84 0.46
CA TRP A 54 0.74 20.49 1.71
C TRP A 54 -0.48 21.05 2.42
N VAL A 55 -0.52 20.84 3.73
CA VAL A 55 -1.59 21.28 4.60
C VAL A 55 -1.02 22.22 5.64
N ASP A 56 -1.50 23.47 5.65
CA ASP A 56 -1.22 24.43 6.71
C ASP A 56 -2.17 24.19 7.88
N LEU A 57 -1.62 23.80 9.03
CA LEU A 57 -2.33 23.54 10.28
C LEU A 57 -2.18 24.70 11.28
N GLY A 58 -1.80 25.89 10.79
CA GLY A 58 -1.66 27.10 11.60
C GLY A 58 -0.31 27.18 12.31
N ASN A 59 -0.31 27.47 13.61
CA ASN A 59 0.92 27.60 14.41
C ASN A 59 0.99 26.53 15.48
N ARG A 60 2.12 25.83 15.56
CA ARG A 60 2.41 24.86 16.60
C ARG A 60 2.97 25.58 17.81
N ARG A 61 2.29 25.41 18.95
CA ARG A 61 2.78 25.86 20.25
C ARG A 61 3.56 24.75 20.93
N HIS A 62 4.75 25.07 21.36
CA HIS A 62 5.56 24.21 22.21
C HIS A 62 5.86 24.95 23.51
N PRO A 63 5.59 24.36 24.69
CA PRO A 63 5.93 25.01 25.96
C PRO A 63 7.38 25.47 25.97
N GLY A 64 7.61 26.76 26.25
CA GLY A 64 8.95 27.35 26.31
C GLY A 64 9.63 27.62 24.96
N LYS A 65 8.93 27.49 23.82
CA LYS A 65 9.46 27.85 22.50
C LYS A 65 8.52 28.83 21.77
N PRO A 66 9.05 29.68 20.87
CA PRO A 66 8.21 30.51 20.01
C PRO A 66 7.25 29.68 19.17
N ASP A 67 6.07 30.26 18.90
CA ASP A 67 5.12 29.71 17.93
C ASP A 67 5.82 29.56 16.57
N SER A 68 5.57 28.43 15.90
CA SER A 68 6.17 28.14 14.59
C SER A 68 5.10 27.62 13.63
N PRO A 69 5.19 27.91 12.32
CA PRO A 69 4.24 27.39 11.35
C PRO A 69 4.15 25.87 11.42
N TYR A 70 2.92 25.36 11.50
CA TYR A 70 2.64 23.93 11.57
C TYR A 70 2.20 23.43 10.21
N ARG A 71 3.15 23.00 9.39
CA ARG A 71 2.86 22.44 8.08
C ARG A 71 2.97 20.93 8.11
N ARG A 72 1.99 20.27 7.49
CA ARG A 72 1.97 18.83 7.23
C ARG A 72 1.77 18.58 5.75
N TRP A 73 1.84 17.33 5.37
CA TRP A 73 1.50 16.88 4.04
C TRP A 73 0.48 15.75 4.13
N ALA A 74 -0.25 15.54 3.04
CA ALA A 74 -1.17 14.43 2.86
C ALA A 74 -0.96 13.84 1.47
N ASP A 75 -0.85 12.51 1.39
CA ASP A 75 -0.91 11.82 0.12
C ASP A 75 -2.37 11.62 -0.29
N LEU A 76 -2.70 11.97 -1.53
CA LEU A 76 -4.05 11.86 -2.10
C LEU A 76 -4.28 10.56 -2.88
N GLY A 77 -3.34 9.61 -2.77
CA GLY A 77 -3.39 8.33 -3.47
C GLY A 77 -2.52 7.28 -2.77
N VAL A 78 -1.35 7.01 -3.34
CA VAL A 78 -0.38 6.06 -2.74
C VAL A 78 0.33 6.71 -1.56
N ASN A 79 0.44 6.02 -0.43
CA ASN A 79 1.06 6.53 0.81
C ASN A 79 2.02 5.55 1.48
N ASP A 80 1.90 4.24 1.23
CA ASP A 80 2.74 3.19 1.80
C ASP A 80 3.13 2.10 0.80
N VAL A 81 4.18 1.34 1.11
CA VAL A 81 4.64 0.17 0.36
C VAL A 81 5.21 -0.88 1.29
N ASN A 82 5.35 -2.12 0.81
CA ASN A 82 5.98 -3.21 1.55
C ASN A 82 7.32 -3.63 0.93
N LEU A 83 8.43 -3.23 1.56
CA LEU A 83 9.76 -3.50 1.02
C LEU A 83 10.21 -4.97 1.14
N ALA A 84 9.43 -5.81 1.82
CA ALA A 84 9.65 -7.26 1.86
C ALA A 84 9.27 -7.94 0.53
N THR A 85 8.41 -7.33 -0.28
CA THR A 85 7.90 -7.91 -1.54
C THR A 85 8.13 -6.98 -2.75
N TYR A 86 8.19 -5.65 -2.55
CA TYR A 86 8.45 -4.66 -3.60
C TYR A 86 9.96 -4.53 -3.91
N HIS A 87 10.62 -5.63 -4.27
CA HIS A 87 12.09 -5.67 -4.42
C HIS A 87 12.63 -4.66 -5.45
N ARG A 88 11.94 -4.49 -6.60
CA ARG A 88 12.35 -3.53 -7.63
C ARG A 88 12.29 -2.10 -7.13
N LEU A 89 11.22 -1.75 -6.41
CA LEU A 89 11.08 -0.42 -5.82
C LEU A 89 12.14 -0.19 -4.74
N ARG A 90 12.40 -1.18 -3.88
CA ARG A 90 13.47 -1.11 -2.87
C ARG A 90 14.83 -0.81 -3.50
N THR A 91 15.16 -1.46 -4.61
CA THR A 91 16.40 -1.17 -5.36
C THR A 91 16.44 0.27 -5.86
N ILE A 92 15.37 0.73 -6.53
CA ILE A 92 15.29 2.11 -7.04
C ILE A 92 15.45 3.12 -5.90
N LEU A 93 14.69 2.95 -4.82
CA LEU A 93 14.75 3.82 -3.64
C LEU A 93 16.14 3.87 -3.01
N GLY A 94 16.87 2.75 -3.00
CA GLY A 94 18.25 2.71 -2.54
C GLY A 94 19.20 3.51 -3.43
N GLU A 95 19.07 3.37 -4.75
CA GLU A 95 19.92 4.06 -5.72
C GLU A 95 19.68 5.58 -5.77
N ILE A 96 18.44 6.01 -5.54
CA ILE A 96 18.09 7.44 -5.51
C ILE A 96 18.22 8.07 -4.10
N GLY A 97 18.64 7.30 -3.09
CA GLY A 97 18.87 7.79 -1.73
C GLY A 97 17.61 8.04 -0.88
N GLU A 98 16.47 7.47 -1.26
CA GLU A 98 15.18 7.66 -0.58
C GLU A 98 14.84 6.52 0.39
N LEU A 99 15.51 5.37 0.28
CA LEU A 99 15.23 4.20 1.11
C LEU A 99 15.36 4.46 2.63
N GLU A 100 16.40 5.20 3.02
CA GLU A 100 16.69 5.50 4.43
C GLU A 100 15.72 6.54 5.03
N ARG A 101 15.00 7.29 4.18
CA ARG A 101 14.00 8.28 4.60
C ARG A 101 12.63 7.65 4.85
N MET A 102 12.46 6.37 4.53
CA MET A 102 11.20 5.68 4.76
C MET A 102 11.06 5.28 6.22
N LYS A 103 9.85 5.43 6.75
CA LYS A 103 9.55 5.09 8.15
C LYS A 103 8.66 3.85 8.24
N PRO A 104 8.84 3.00 9.26
CA PRO A 104 7.94 1.88 9.50
C PRO A 104 6.48 2.36 9.59
N LEU A 105 5.57 1.64 8.94
CA LEU A 105 4.15 1.88 9.08
C LEU A 105 3.68 1.41 10.45
N GLU A 106 2.96 2.28 11.16
CA GLU A 106 2.26 1.94 12.39
C GLU A 106 0.86 1.44 12.03
N ASN A 107 0.56 0.15 12.30
CA ASN A 107 -0.76 -0.40 12.03
C ASN A 107 -1.78 0.14 13.05
N THR A 108 -2.83 0.78 12.53
CA THR A 108 -3.92 1.38 13.31
C THR A 108 -5.28 1.04 12.69
N GLU A 109 -5.34 -0.07 11.94
CA GLU A 109 -6.53 -0.49 11.23
C GLU A 109 -7.72 -0.62 12.19
N SER A 110 -8.87 -0.10 11.76
CA SER A 110 -10.12 -0.13 12.52
C SER A 110 -11.27 -0.54 11.61
N TYR A 111 -12.13 -1.41 12.12
CA TYR A 111 -13.25 -2.01 11.40
C TYR A 111 -14.54 -1.62 12.09
N PHE A 112 -15.49 -1.07 11.34
CA PHE A 112 -16.80 -0.74 11.88
C PHE A 112 -17.95 -1.13 10.95
N SER A 113 -19.09 -1.51 11.54
CA SER A 113 -20.32 -1.73 10.80
C SER A 113 -20.88 -0.41 10.25
N ARG A 114 -21.75 -0.48 9.24
CA ARG A 114 -22.35 0.70 8.61
C ARG A 114 -23.09 1.63 9.59
N ASP A 115 -23.66 1.07 10.65
CA ASP A 115 -24.33 1.81 11.73
C ASP A 115 -23.40 2.21 12.88
N GLY A 116 -22.10 1.87 12.80
CA GLY A 116 -21.08 2.18 13.80
C GLY A 116 -21.10 1.31 15.07
N SER A 117 -21.94 0.26 15.12
CA SER A 117 -22.20 -0.51 16.34
C SER A 117 -21.16 -1.60 16.66
N ILE A 118 -20.57 -2.24 15.63
CA ILE A 118 -19.51 -3.24 15.80
C ILE A 118 -18.19 -2.55 15.54
N ALA A 119 -17.24 -2.58 16.47
CA ALA A 119 -15.89 -2.02 16.30
C ALA A 119 -14.81 -3.07 16.62
N LEU A 120 -13.82 -3.20 15.73
CA LEU A 120 -12.57 -3.96 15.96
C LEU A 120 -11.36 -3.08 15.62
N THR A 121 -10.24 -3.27 16.30
CA THR A 121 -8.97 -2.59 16.01
C THR A 121 -7.83 -3.60 15.90
N ASP A 122 -6.88 -3.33 15.01
CA ASP A 122 -5.64 -4.09 14.87
C ASP A 122 -4.45 -3.15 15.15
N ASP A 123 -4.19 -2.90 16.43
CA ASP A 123 -3.20 -1.95 16.93
C ASP A 123 -2.25 -2.55 17.97
N ARG A 124 -2.19 -3.89 18.04
CA ARG A 124 -1.36 -4.65 19.01
C ARG A 124 0.13 -4.30 18.96
N GLU A 125 0.60 -3.82 17.81
CA GLU A 125 2.02 -3.52 17.56
C GLU A 125 2.39 -2.08 17.98
N LEU A 126 1.40 -1.27 18.36
CA LEU A 126 1.65 0.08 18.84
C LEU A 126 2.20 0.07 20.27
N PHE A 127 3.24 0.87 20.51
CA PHE A 127 3.85 1.04 21.84
C PHE A 127 2.85 1.52 22.92
N ARG A 128 1.82 2.25 22.50
CA ARG A 128 0.68 2.64 23.33
C ARG A 128 -0.57 2.34 22.52
N GLY A 129 -0.97 1.06 22.44
CA GLY A 129 -2.26 0.65 21.88
C GLY A 129 -3.31 1.70 22.24
N VAL A 130 -3.92 2.28 21.22
CA VAL A 130 -4.80 3.45 21.39
C VAL A 130 -6.25 3.01 21.60
N SER A 131 -6.50 1.70 21.46
CA SER A 131 -7.83 1.11 21.45
C SER A 131 -8.21 0.47 22.79
N ASP A 132 -9.50 0.49 23.09
CA ASP A 132 -10.07 -0.27 24.20
C ASP A 132 -9.76 -1.77 23.98
N PRO A 133 -9.20 -2.50 24.96
CA PRO A 133 -8.99 -3.95 24.85
C PRO A 133 -10.25 -4.75 24.45
N ALA A 134 -11.45 -4.23 24.71
CA ALA A 134 -12.71 -4.82 24.26
C ALA A 134 -12.89 -4.81 22.72
N HIS A 135 -12.16 -3.94 22.02
CA HIS A 135 -12.18 -3.80 20.56
C HIS A 135 -10.93 -4.36 19.89
N ASP A 136 -9.86 -4.62 20.65
CA ASP A 136 -8.63 -5.24 20.14
C ASP A 136 -8.92 -6.63 19.55
N MET A 137 -8.67 -6.78 18.25
CA MET A 137 -8.91 -8.01 17.50
C MET A 137 -8.20 -9.22 18.10
N SER A 138 -7.05 -9.02 18.76
CA SER A 138 -6.31 -10.10 19.43
C SER A 138 -6.99 -10.62 20.71
N GLN A 139 -7.96 -9.88 21.24
CA GLN A 139 -8.67 -10.21 22.48
C GLN A 139 -10.13 -10.60 22.25
N VAL A 140 -10.77 -10.06 21.20
CA VAL A 140 -12.16 -10.38 20.86
C VAL A 140 -12.37 -11.88 20.68
N ASP A 141 -13.49 -12.40 21.24
CA ASP A 141 -13.85 -13.82 21.18
C ASP A 141 -12.73 -14.73 21.73
N GLY A 142 -12.05 -14.25 22.79
CA GLY A 142 -10.92 -14.94 23.41
C GLY A 142 -9.71 -15.09 22.48
N GLY A 143 -9.55 -14.19 21.52
CA GLY A 143 -8.48 -14.20 20.51
C GLY A 143 -8.70 -15.19 19.35
N LYS A 144 -9.79 -15.97 19.38
CA LYS A 144 -10.10 -16.94 18.33
C LYS A 144 -10.30 -16.28 16.96
N LEU A 145 -10.85 -15.06 16.93
CA LEU A 145 -11.09 -14.33 15.70
C LEU A 145 -9.79 -13.97 14.98
N ALA A 146 -8.77 -13.50 15.70
CA ALA A 146 -7.46 -13.18 15.14
C ALA A 146 -6.74 -14.42 14.58
N VAL A 147 -6.79 -15.55 15.32
CA VAL A 147 -6.22 -16.83 14.86
C VAL A 147 -6.91 -17.28 13.56
N LEU A 148 -8.24 -17.26 13.54
CA LEU A 148 -9.00 -17.66 12.36
C LEU A 148 -8.76 -16.72 11.17
N MET A 149 -8.62 -15.41 11.41
CA MET A 149 -8.27 -14.44 10.37
C MET A 149 -6.95 -14.80 9.70
N ALA A 150 -5.90 -15.09 10.47
CA ALA A 150 -4.59 -15.46 9.94
C ALA A 150 -4.66 -16.73 9.08
N VAL A 151 -5.42 -17.74 9.51
CA VAL A 151 -5.61 -19.01 8.78
C VAL A 151 -6.38 -18.81 7.49
N VAL A 152 -7.50 -18.08 7.54
CA VAL A 152 -8.29 -17.72 6.34
C VAL A 152 -7.42 -16.94 5.34
N HIS A 153 -6.62 -16.00 5.84
CA HIS A 153 -5.73 -15.20 5.01
C HIS A 153 -4.69 -16.05 4.29
N ARG A 154 -4.02 -16.93 5.05
CA ARG A 154 -2.99 -17.84 4.51
C ARG A 154 -3.58 -18.82 3.50
N SER A 155 -4.71 -19.45 3.81
CA SER A 155 -5.41 -20.37 2.89
C SER A 155 -5.79 -19.70 1.56
N ALA A 156 -6.31 -18.47 1.61
CA ALA A 156 -6.64 -17.73 0.40
C ALA A 156 -5.39 -17.38 -0.43
N ILE A 157 -4.28 -17.00 0.21
CA ILE A 157 -2.99 -16.78 -0.49
C ILE A 157 -2.50 -18.06 -1.15
N GLU A 158 -2.51 -19.20 -0.44
CA GLU A 158 -2.13 -20.50 -1.01
C GLU A 158 -2.96 -20.87 -2.23
N LEU A 159 -4.28 -20.63 -2.15
CA LEU A 159 -5.18 -20.90 -3.25
C LEU A 159 -4.85 -20.04 -4.49
N VAL A 160 -4.54 -18.76 -4.29
CA VAL A 160 -4.08 -17.84 -5.35
C VAL A 160 -2.73 -18.30 -5.92
N GLU A 161 -1.77 -18.65 -5.07
CA GLU A 161 -0.42 -19.10 -5.45
C GLU A 161 -0.45 -20.43 -6.20
N SER A 162 -1.41 -21.30 -5.89
CA SER A 162 -1.58 -22.59 -6.57
C SER A 162 -1.94 -22.45 -8.05
N ARG A 163 -2.46 -21.28 -8.47
CA ARG A 163 -2.98 -21.00 -9.83
C ARG A 163 -4.08 -21.97 -10.28
N ARG A 164 -4.77 -22.62 -9.34
CA ARG A 164 -5.87 -23.55 -9.62
C ARG A 164 -7.21 -22.86 -9.84
N ILE A 165 -7.32 -21.61 -9.42
CA ILE A 165 -8.52 -20.79 -9.59
C ILE A 165 -8.41 -19.91 -10.84
N THR A 166 -9.57 -19.51 -11.37
CA THR A 166 -9.66 -18.56 -12.49
C THR A 166 -10.26 -17.24 -12.00
N PRO A 167 -10.23 -16.16 -12.79
CA PRO A 167 -10.93 -14.92 -12.45
C PRO A 167 -12.45 -15.05 -12.25
N ARG A 168 -13.05 -16.22 -12.52
CA ARG A 168 -14.46 -16.51 -12.21
C ARG A 168 -14.67 -16.98 -10.77
N TYR A 169 -13.63 -17.45 -10.09
CA TYR A 169 -13.70 -17.85 -8.69
C TYR A 169 -13.66 -16.60 -7.83
N THR A 170 -14.75 -16.35 -7.11
CA THR A 170 -15.00 -15.10 -6.41
C THR A 170 -14.61 -15.17 -4.94
N VAL A 171 -14.64 -14.01 -4.28
CA VAL A 171 -14.50 -13.92 -2.83
C VAL A 171 -15.64 -14.68 -2.14
N ASP A 172 -16.86 -14.61 -2.66
CA ASP A 172 -18.00 -15.37 -2.12
C ASP A 172 -17.83 -16.86 -2.26
N ASP A 173 -17.39 -17.35 -3.43
CA ASP A 173 -17.11 -18.79 -3.62
C ASP A 173 -16.11 -19.31 -2.57
N PHE A 174 -15.08 -18.53 -2.26
CA PHE A 174 -14.11 -18.86 -1.23
C PHE A 174 -14.72 -18.91 0.17
N PHE A 175 -15.39 -17.85 0.60
CA PHE A 175 -15.92 -17.79 1.96
C PHE A 175 -17.10 -18.76 2.16
N ASP A 176 -17.93 -18.99 1.14
CA ASP A 176 -18.98 -20.02 1.16
C ASP A 176 -18.38 -21.40 1.37
N ALA A 177 -17.28 -21.72 0.68
CA ALA A 177 -16.55 -22.97 0.89
C ALA A 177 -15.92 -23.05 2.29
N CYS A 178 -15.35 -21.94 2.80
CA CYS A 178 -14.83 -21.90 4.18
C CYS A 178 -15.93 -22.20 5.20
N VAL A 179 -17.14 -21.66 5.01
CA VAL A 179 -18.27 -21.87 5.92
C VAL A 179 -18.85 -23.27 5.80
N ALA A 180 -19.00 -23.79 4.58
CA ALA A 180 -19.59 -25.09 4.32
C ALA A 180 -18.67 -26.26 4.70
N THR A 181 -17.37 -26.13 4.41
CA THR A 181 -16.36 -27.18 4.60
C THR A 181 -15.07 -26.60 5.20
N PRO A 182 -15.10 -26.10 6.46
CA PRO A 182 -14.00 -25.34 7.05
C PRO A 182 -12.70 -26.13 7.15
N ALA A 183 -12.76 -27.39 7.57
CA ALA A 183 -11.57 -28.23 7.70
C ALA A 183 -10.89 -28.47 6.34
N GLU A 184 -11.67 -28.71 5.27
CA GLU A 184 -11.12 -28.93 3.92
C GLU A 184 -10.42 -27.69 3.38
N MET A 185 -10.99 -26.51 3.67
CA MET A 185 -10.47 -25.24 3.17
C MET A 185 -9.30 -24.69 3.98
N LEU A 186 -9.24 -24.94 5.30
CA LEU A 186 -8.40 -24.19 6.21
C LEU A 186 -7.36 -25.03 6.97
N ALA A 187 -7.47 -26.37 6.99
CA ALA A 187 -6.60 -27.19 7.83
C ALA A 187 -5.12 -27.12 7.45
N ALA A 188 -4.81 -27.10 6.15
CA ALA A 188 -3.42 -27.00 5.67
C ALA A 188 -2.76 -25.69 6.13
N ALA A 189 -3.47 -24.56 5.98
CA ALA A 189 -2.99 -23.26 6.45
C ALA A 189 -2.87 -23.20 7.98
N ALA A 190 -3.78 -23.85 8.72
CA ALA A 190 -3.69 -23.93 10.18
C ALA A 190 -2.46 -24.73 10.63
N GLU A 191 -2.17 -25.85 9.96
CA GLU A 191 -0.97 -26.66 10.18
C GLU A 191 0.31 -25.86 9.88
N GLU A 192 0.37 -25.17 8.75
CA GLU A 192 1.51 -24.32 8.38
C GLU A 192 1.79 -23.25 9.43
N LEU A 193 0.74 -22.61 9.95
CA LEU A 193 0.84 -21.58 10.97
C LEU A 193 1.05 -22.14 12.39
N GLY A 194 1.01 -23.45 12.57
CA GLY A 194 1.15 -24.10 13.89
C GLY A 194 0.00 -23.77 14.85
N VAL A 195 -1.20 -23.50 14.32
CA VAL A 195 -2.38 -23.15 15.12
C VAL A 195 -3.39 -24.30 15.15
N THR A 196 -4.00 -24.52 16.32
CA THR A 196 -5.03 -25.55 16.49
C THR A 196 -6.41 -24.92 16.37
N ILE A 197 -7.26 -25.49 15.51
CA ILE A 197 -8.68 -25.10 15.37
C ILE A 197 -9.55 -26.29 15.77
N ASP A 198 -10.55 -26.04 16.60
CA ASP A 198 -11.62 -27.00 16.85
C ASP A 198 -12.61 -26.97 15.68
N TRP A 199 -12.44 -27.90 14.75
CA TRP A 199 -13.31 -28.03 13.57
C TRP A 199 -14.74 -28.46 13.90
N GLN A 200 -14.99 -28.93 15.13
CA GLN A 200 -16.31 -29.31 15.62
C GLN A 200 -16.98 -28.20 16.44
N ASP A 201 -16.34 -27.03 16.59
CA ASP A 201 -16.92 -25.89 17.29
C ASP A 201 -18.17 -25.40 16.54
N PRO A 202 -19.38 -25.49 17.14
CA PRO A 202 -20.62 -25.13 16.46
C PRO A 202 -20.71 -23.62 16.12
N ALA A 203 -19.88 -22.78 16.74
CA ALA A 203 -19.82 -21.35 16.44
C ALA A 203 -18.80 -21.01 15.34
N LEU A 204 -18.03 -21.99 14.82
CA LEU A 204 -17.03 -21.76 13.77
C LEU A 204 -17.64 -21.17 12.47
N PRO A 205 -18.75 -21.70 11.91
CA PRO A 205 -19.39 -21.10 10.73
C PRO A 205 -19.76 -19.62 10.94
N ALA A 206 -20.34 -19.30 12.11
CA ALA A 206 -20.71 -17.92 12.45
C ALA A 206 -19.48 -16.99 12.60
N ARG A 207 -18.35 -17.51 13.09
CA ARG A 207 -17.09 -16.74 13.13
C ARG A 207 -16.53 -16.46 11.75
N LEU A 208 -16.60 -17.44 10.84
CA LEU A 208 -16.17 -17.26 9.44
C LEU A 208 -17.04 -16.22 8.73
N GLU A 209 -18.36 -16.25 8.94
CA GLU A 209 -19.24 -15.19 8.42
C GLU A 209 -18.92 -13.81 9.00
N ARG A 210 -18.59 -13.75 10.31
CA ARG A 210 -18.15 -12.51 10.94
C ARG A 210 -16.85 -11.99 10.31
N LEU A 211 -15.86 -12.84 10.04
CA LEU A 211 -14.63 -12.43 9.35
C LEU A 211 -14.93 -11.88 7.95
N ARG A 212 -15.76 -12.60 7.18
CA ARG A 212 -16.19 -12.19 5.84
C ARG A 212 -16.76 -10.77 5.86
N HIS A 213 -17.74 -10.51 6.72
CA HIS A 213 -18.51 -9.26 6.72
C HIS A 213 -17.88 -8.11 7.49
N THR A 214 -17.12 -8.38 8.56
CA THR A 214 -16.54 -7.34 9.40
C THR A 214 -15.11 -6.97 8.97
N ILE A 215 -14.36 -7.90 8.40
CA ILE A 215 -12.94 -7.68 8.07
C ILE A 215 -12.73 -7.62 6.56
N TYR A 216 -13.04 -8.70 5.84
CA TYR A 216 -12.64 -8.82 4.44
C TYR A 216 -13.47 -7.94 3.50
N TYR A 217 -14.79 -7.96 3.61
CA TYR A 217 -15.65 -7.14 2.75
C TYR A 217 -15.35 -5.64 2.86
N PRO A 218 -15.23 -5.02 4.05
CA PRO A 218 -14.86 -3.62 4.17
C PRO A 218 -13.49 -3.31 3.58
N ARG A 219 -12.47 -4.16 3.83
CA ARG A 219 -11.13 -3.96 3.29
C ARG A 219 -11.10 -4.03 1.77
N ILE A 220 -11.77 -5.03 1.19
CA ILE A 220 -11.86 -5.19 -0.26
C ILE A 220 -12.63 -4.01 -0.86
N SER A 221 -13.71 -3.57 -0.22
CA SER A 221 -14.50 -2.41 -0.68
C SER A 221 -13.69 -1.10 -0.65
N ALA A 222 -12.68 -0.99 0.21
CA ALA A 222 -11.78 0.16 0.27
C ALA A 222 -10.68 0.13 -0.82
N MET A 223 -10.58 -0.94 -1.60
CA MET A 223 -9.59 -1.04 -2.68
C MET A 223 -10.04 -0.28 -3.94
N TYR A 224 -9.10 0.38 -4.60
CA TYR A 224 -9.33 1.20 -5.80
C TYR A 224 -9.97 0.45 -6.99
N PHE A 225 -9.90 -0.87 -7.01
CA PHE A 225 -10.39 -1.72 -8.10
C PHE A 225 -11.66 -2.50 -7.72
N ALA A 226 -12.24 -2.27 -6.54
CA ALA A 226 -13.57 -2.80 -6.23
C ALA A 226 -14.60 -2.17 -7.17
N ASP A 227 -15.43 -3.01 -7.79
CA ASP A 227 -16.47 -2.56 -8.72
C ASP A 227 -17.88 -2.70 -8.14
N ASP A 228 -18.87 -2.40 -8.96
CA ASP A 228 -20.29 -2.37 -8.64
C ASP A 228 -20.90 -3.73 -8.28
N ARG A 229 -20.18 -4.84 -8.49
CA ARG A 229 -20.57 -6.17 -8.01
C ARG A 229 -20.39 -6.33 -6.50
N GLY A 230 -19.67 -5.41 -5.86
CA GLY A 230 -19.36 -5.45 -4.43
C GLY A 230 -18.22 -6.43 -4.11
N PRO A 231 -17.73 -6.42 -2.84
CA PRO A 231 -16.53 -7.14 -2.45
C PRO A 231 -16.63 -8.66 -2.62
N GLY A 232 -17.83 -9.23 -2.47
CA GLY A 232 -18.09 -10.67 -2.64
C GLY A 232 -17.96 -11.15 -4.09
N GLY A 233 -18.46 -10.37 -5.05
CA GLY A 233 -18.42 -10.69 -6.48
C GLY A 233 -17.06 -10.44 -7.16
N MET A 234 -16.09 -9.91 -6.42
CA MET A 234 -14.73 -9.72 -6.92
C MET A 234 -14.03 -11.06 -7.15
N PRO A 235 -13.20 -11.19 -8.21
CA PRO A 235 -12.33 -12.36 -8.36
C PRO A 235 -11.40 -12.47 -7.15
N LEU A 236 -11.35 -13.62 -6.47
CA LEU A 236 -10.53 -13.82 -5.26
C LEU A 236 -9.07 -13.40 -5.49
N GLN A 237 -8.56 -13.71 -6.69
CA GLN A 237 -7.19 -13.40 -7.08
C GLN A 237 -6.83 -11.93 -6.93
N ALA A 238 -7.74 -10.99 -7.21
CA ALA A 238 -7.40 -9.57 -7.21
C ALA A 238 -7.05 -9.02 -5.80
N PRO A 239 -7.94 -9.08 -4.79
CA PRO A 239 -7.63 -8.59 -3.45
C PRO A 239 -6.54 -9.41 -2.75
N PHE A 240 -6.47 -10.73 -2.97
CA PHE A 240 -5.46 -11.55 -2.30
C PHE A 240 -4.07 -11.47 -2.95
N GLU A 241 -3.96 -11.17 -4.24
CA GLU A 241 -2.67 -10.78 -4.82
C GLU A 241 -2.20 -9.43 -4.26
N TYR A 242 -3.13 -8.48 -4.05
CA TYR A 242 -2.83 -7.24 -3.35
C TYR A 242 -2.34 -7.52 -1.92
N TYR A 243 -3.05 -8.32 -1.11
CA TYR A 243 -2.62 -8.66 0.25
C TYR A 243 -1.26 -9.38 0.27
N ARG A 244 -1.04 -10.35 -0.64
CA ARG A 244 0.24 -11.05 -0.77
C ARG A 244 1.40 -10.07 -1.02
N ILE A 245 1.18 -9.03 -1.81
CA ILE A 245 2.19 -8.04 -2.13
C ILE A 245 2.29 -6.96 -1.03
N GLN A 246 1.20 -6.35 -0.61
CA GLN A 246 1.21 -5.24 0.35
C GLN A 246 1.44 -5.67 1.81
N GLU A 247 1.05 -6.89 2.17
CA GLU A 247 1.07 -7.37 3.57
C GLU A 247 1.88 -8.66 3.74
N GLY A 248 2.32 -9.29 2.65
CA GLY A 248 3.14 -10.48 2.68
C GLY A 248 4.62 -10.23 3.02
N GLY A 249 5.42 -11.30 2.93
CA GLY A 249 6.76 -11.34 3.51
C GLY A 249 6.71 -11.70 5.00
N SER A 250 7.75 -12.38 5.50
CA SER A 250 7.81 -12.82 6.89
C SER A 250 9.15 -12.41 7.52
N PRO A 251 9.17 -11.35 8.35
CA PRO A 251 8.07 -10.41 8.61
C PRO A 251 7.81 -9.46 7.42
N PRO A 252 6.62 -8.84 7.34
CA PRO A 252 6.39 -7.74 6.39
C PRO A 252 7.25 -6.51 6.74
N ASP A 253 7.63 -5.72 5.74
CA ASP A 253 8.39 -4.46 5.90
C ASP A 253 7.59 -3.29 5.32
N ARG A 254 6.43 -3.02 5.93
CA ARG A 254 5.53 -1.93 5.54
C ARG A 254 6.09 -0.58 5.97
N ARG A 255 6.17 0.37 5.04
CA ARG A 255 6.73 1.70 5.27
C ARG A 255 5.93 2.80 4.58
N TYR A 256 5.94 3.98 5.17
CA TYR A 256 5.46 5.20 4.54
C TYR A 256 6.61 6.13 4.12
N PHE A 257 6.33 7.00 3.15
CA PHE A 257 7.26 7.99 2.65
C PHE A 257 7.28 9.20 3.61
N GLU A 258 8.39 9.47 4.31
CA GLU A 258 8.45 10.58 5.30
C GLU A 258 8.12 11.96 4.71
N HIS A 259 8.34 12.12 3.40
CA HIS A 259 8.14 13.36 2.68
C HIS A 259 6.96 13.33 1.69
N GLY A 260 6.07 12.36 1.84
CA GLY A 260 5.00 12.07 0.91
C GLY A 260 5.46 11.28 -0.31
N ALA A 261 4.54 10.52 -0.89
CA ALA A 261 4.84 9.61 -2.00
C ALA A 261 5.24 10.32 -3.29
N GLN A 262 4.94 11.61 -3.48
CA GLN A 262 5.40 12.33 -4.66
C GLN A 262 6.91 12.56 -4.66
N HIS A 263 7.52 12.69 -3.49
CA HIS A 263 8.91 13.12 -3.34
C HIS A 263 9.92 12.15 -3.98
N TRP A 264 9.74 10.84 -3.77
CA TRP A 264 10.66 9.86 -4.34
C TRP A 264 10.58 9.80 -5.88
N LEU A 265 9.47 10.19 -6.47
CA LEU A 265 9.31 10.28 -7.93
C LEU A 265 10.00 11.51 -8.51
N GLU A 266 10.03 12.61 -7.76
CA GLU A 266 10.85 13.78 -8.10
C GLU A 266 12.34 13.44 -7.99
N ALA A 267 12.73 12.71 -6.94
CA ALA A 267 14.10 12.19 -6.79
C ALA A 267 14.47 11.25 -7.94
N LEU A 268 13.56 10.35 -8.34
CA LEU A 268 13.76 9.47 -9.50
C LEU A 268 13.90 10.27 -10.80
N ALA A 269 13.06 11.28 -11.03
CA ALA A 269 13.14 12.12 -12.21
C ALA A 269 14.47 12.90 -12.28
N ALA A 270 14.93 13.42 -11.14
CA ALA A 270 16.23 14.08 -11.03
C ALA A 270 17.37 13.10 -11.34
N HIS A 271 17.34 11.90 -10.75
CA HIS A 271 18.32 10.84 -11.00
C HIS A 271 18.35 10.39 -12.48
N VAL A 272 17.19 10.28 -13.12
CA VAL A 272 17.08 9.95 -14.55
C VAL A 272 17.71 11.04 -15.43
N THR A 273 17.68 12.30 -15.00
CA THR A 273 18.30 13.41 -15.73
C THR A 273 19.80 13.46 -15.50
N ASP A 274 20.23 13.28 -14.25
CA ASP A 274 21.63 13.25 -13.84
C ASP A 274 21.78 12.30 -12.63
N PRO A 275 22.43 11.12 -12.82
CA PRO A 275 22.63 10.15 -11.74
C PRO A 275 23.45 10.67 -10.56
N SER A 276 24.21 11.76 -10.75
CA SER A 276 24.99 12.40 -9.68
C SER A 276 24.19 13.45 -8.89
N THR A 277 22.99 13.81 -9.37
CA THR A 277 22.13 14.78 -8.69
C THR A 277 21.55 14.16 -7.41
N PRO A 278 21.81 14.75 -6.24
CA PRO A 278 21.15 14.33 -5.01
C PRO A 278 19.64 14.60 -5.11
N GLY A 279 18.82 13.77 -4.46
CA GLY A 279 17.37 13.97 -4.40
C GLY A 279 16.99 15.39 -3.93
N PRO A 280 15.82 15.91 -4.33
CA PRO A 280 15.39 17.25 -3.97
C PRO A 280 15.41 17.45 -2.44
N GLY A 281 15.90 18.58 -1.97
CA GLY A 281 15.89 18.88 -0.53
C GLY A 281 14.46 19.12 -0.01
N TRP A 282 14.16 18.69 1.22
CA TRP A 282 12.87 18.90 1.90
C TRP A 282 12.28 20.32 1.75
N ARG A 283 13.11 21.37 1.79
CA ARG A 283 12.67 22.77 1.68
C ARG A 283 12.21 23.17 0.28
N SER A 284 12.81 22.62 -0.79
CA SER A 284 12.48 23.02 -2.16
C SER A 284 11.07 22.56 -2.59
N CYS A 285 10.59 21.44 -2.04
CA CYS A 285 9.23 20.93 -2.27
C CYS A 285 8.15 21.78 -1.57
N ALA A 286 8.45 22.30 -0.37
CA ALA A 286 7.51 23.09 0.42
C ALA A 286 7.38 24.55 -0.09
N GLU A 287 8.46 25.13 -0.61
CA GLU A 287 8.48 26.53 -1.06
C GLU A 287 7.98 26.73 -2.50
N SER A 288 8.06 25.70 -3.35
CA SER A 288 7.69 25.82 -4.77
C SER A 288 6.19 25.74 -5.06
N ARG A 289 5.38 25.17 -4.16
CA ARG A 289 3.97 24.82 -4.43
C ARG A 289 2.92 25.69 -3.76
N TRP A 290 3.28 26.51 -2.77
CA TRP A 290 2.35 27.45 -2.13
C TRP A 290 2.74 28.90 -2.43
N ARG A 291 2.45 29.34 -3.66
CA ARG A 291 2.14 30.74 -3.91
C ARG A 291 0.62 30.83 -4.02
N PRO A 292 -0.09 31.45 -3.05
CA PRO A 292 -1.50 31.71 -3.25
C PRO A 292 -1.65 32.52 -4.53
N ALA A 293 -2.50 32.05 -5.45
CA ALA A 293 -2.85 32.82 -6.62
C ALA A 293 -3.25 34.22 -6.16
N SER A 294 -2.60 35.25 -6.69
CA SER A 294 -3.00 36.62 -6.38
C SER A 294 -4.47 36.76 -6.75
N PRO A 295 -5.32 37.31 -5.87
CA PRO A 295 -6.74 37.50 -6.21
C PRO A 295 -6.82 38.32 -7.50
N PRO A 296 -7.78 38.01 -8.39
CA PRO A 296 -7.98 38.79 -9.59
C PRO A 296 -8.14 40.26 -9.19
N ARG A 297 -7.35 41.14 -9.81
CA ARG A 297 -7.50 42.59 -9.63
C ARG A 297 -8.91 42.95 -10.08
N ALA A 298 -9.69 43.51 -9.16
CA ALA A 298 -10.96 44.15 -9.46
C ALA A 298 -10.74 45.39 -10.35
#